data_AF-A0A8S3EQA7-F1
#
_entry.id   AF-A0A8S3EQA7-F1
#
_cell.length_a   1.000
_cell.length_b   1.000
_cell.length_c   1.000
_cell.angle_alpha   90.00
_cell.angle_beta   90.00
_cell.angle_gamma   90.00
#
_symmetry.space_group_name_H-M   'P 1'
#
loop_
_entity.id
_entity.type
_entity.pdbx_description
1 polymer ?
#
loop_
_entity_poly.entity_id
_entity_poly.type
_entity_poly.pdbx_seq_one_letter_code
_entity_poly.pdbx_strand_id
1 'polypeptide(L)'
;KVLFQLALTILKENQDRLLQCHDDGDAIMILTSYLDGLTDEDENEKKIVRLIKQSYEDYNDINEEDINRLRLKHRLKVVQTMAESILQSAAKNTLKYTSFTEYEIKDLFYVFKDASRISLTEAIDPRKLAYETYRVGRSEYLVLCKYLSPWFIGEHPEDLAKRLFDVYSISTNSNEIDFINFIRLWNILLNEDFNDKLRLIFIAHIEEGKRRDKAISTLLEPITMYPVSKTSDNKQTEAAASTEQASTSVESKEEENLKIKLSLLPLMNQTEFIHLCKTMYDLMTSAADDENLFHSLTTSSTILFKTGT
;
A
#
# COMPACT_ATOMS: atom_id res chain seq x y z
N LYS A 1 35.87 9.63 13.46
CA LYS A 1 37.08 9.36 12.66
C LYS A 1 37.37 7.87 12.52
N VAL A 2 37.63 7.14 13.62
CA VAL A 2 37.98 5.69 13.60
C VAL A 2 37.01 4.82 12.79
N LEU A 3 35.70 4.93 13.04
CA LEU A 3 34.69 4.18 12.28
C LEU A 3 34.76 4.42 10.75
N PHE A 4 35.11 5.65 10.33
CA PHE A 4 35.20 5.98 8.91
C PHE A 4 36.44 5.35 8.27
N GLN A 5 37.56 5.36 8.99
CA GLN A 5 38.79 4.68 8.57
C GLN A 5 38.57 3.18 8.48
N LEU A 6 37.92 2.58 9.49
CA LEU A 6 37.57 1.16 9.49
C LEU A 6 36.69 0.79 8.28
N ALA A 7 35.65 1.60 8.02
CA ALA A 7 34.77 1.38 6.88
C ALA A 7 35.52 1.42 5.54
N LEU A 8 36.48 2.35 5.36
CA LEU A 8 37.30 2.41 4.15
C LEU A 8 38.24 1.21 4.01
N THR A 9 38.79 0.70 5.12
CA THR A 9 39.59 -0.54 5.10
C THR A 9 38.74 -1.74 4.71
N ILE A 10 37.54 -1.88 5.27
CA ILE A 10 36.60 -2.96 4.92
C ILE A 10 36.21 -2.90 3.44
N LEU A 11 35.92 -1.69 2.93
CA LEU A 11 35.62 -1.48 1.51
C LEU A 11 36.81 -1.84 0.62
N LYS A 12 38.03 -1.49 1.03
CA LYS A 12 39.27 -1.81 0.29
C LYS A 12 39.52 -3.33 0.24
N GLU A 13 39.33 -4.05 1.35
CA GLU A 13 39.50 -5.51 1.37
C GLU A 13 38.45 -6.25 0.52
N ASN A 14 37.25 -5.68 0.37
CA ASN A 14 36.19 -6.28 -0.43
C ASN A 14 36.08 -5.67 -1.84
N GLN A 15 37.01 -4.82 -2.26
CA GLN A 15 36.91 -4.00 -3.47
C GLN A 15 36.61 -4.83 -4.74
N ASP A 16 37.35 -5.91 -4.96
CA ASP A 16 37.18 -6.74 -6.17
C ASP A 16 35.81 -7.42 -6.23
N ARG A 17 35.27 -7.80 -5.07
CA ARG A 17 33.93 -8.39 -4.95
C ARG A 17 32.86 -7.34 -5.15
N LEU A 18 33.05 -6.14 -4.60
CA LEU A 18 32.13 -5.02 -4.74
C LEU A 18 32.05 -4.48 -6.16
N LEU A 19 33.15 -4.51 -6.92
CA LEU A 19 33.17 -4.12 -8.34
C LEU A 19 32.36 -5.06 -9.24
N GLN A 20 32.06 -6.27 -8.78
CA GLN A 20 31.29 -7.28 -9.52
C GLN A 20 29.81 -7.28 -9.16
N CYS A 21 29.38 -6.48 -8.17
CA CYS A 21 27.98 -6.40 -7.75
C CYS A 21 27.09 -5.84 -8.87
N HIS A 22 25.89 -6.42 -9.01
CA HIS A 22 24.89 -5.94 -9.95
C HIS A 22 23.96 -4.89 -9.34
N ASP A 23 23.71 -5.01 -8.04
CA ASP A 23 22.88 -4.07 -7.27
C ASP A 23 23.42 -3.83 -5.85
N ASP A 24 22.75 -2.93 -5.12
CA ASP A 24 23.09 -2.58 -3.74
C ASP A 24 22.85 -3.77 -2.77
N GLY A 25 21.95 -4.70 -3.10
CA GLY A 25 21.65 -5.87 -2.30
C GLY A 25 22.82 -6.86 -2.27
N ASP A 26 23.45 -7.10 -3.43
CA ASP A 26 24.67 -7.90 -3.55
C ASP A 26 25.80 -7.31 -2.71
N ALA A 27 26.00 -5.98 -2.79
CA ALA A 27 27.02 -5.27 -2.03
C ALA A 27 26.78 -5.35 -0.52
N ILE A 28 25.54 -5.16 -0.07
CA ILE A 28 25.16 -5.30 1.34
C ILE A 28 25.39 -6.73 1.83
N MET A 29 25.03 -7.75 1.04
CA MET A 29 25.22 -9.15 1.40
C MET A 29 26.71 -9.51 1.55
N ILE A 30 27.57 -9.04 0.64
CA ILE A 30 29.02 -9.23 0.72
C ILE A 30 29.59 -8.60 1.99
N LEU A 31 29.20 -7.36 2.28
CA LEU A 31 29.66 -6.64 3.48
C LEU A 31 29.13 -7.28 4.76
N THR A 32 27.86 -7.71 4.78
CA THR A 32 27.24 -8.38 5.93
C THR A 32 27.93 -9.70 6.21
N SER A 33 28.14 -10.52 5.18
CA SER A 33 28.87 -11.79 5.30
C SER A 33 30.31 -11.59 5.78
N TYR A 34 30.98 -10.52 5.33
CA TYR A 34 32.32 -10.17 5.82
C TYR A 34 32.28 -9.80 7.31
N LEU A 35 31.31 -8.99 7.74
CA LEU A 35 31.15 -8.57 9.13
C LEU A 35 30.74 -9.72 10.05
N ASP A 36 29.84 -10.61 9.60
CA ASP A 36 29.44 -11.82 10.34
C ASP A 36 30.64 -12.75 10.56
N GLY A 37 31.56 -12.82 9.59
CA GLY A 37 32.82 -13.55 9.71
C GLY A 37 33.80 -12.97 10.75
N LEU A 38 33.52 -11.79 11.30
CA LEU A 38 34.29 -11.17 12.38
C LEU A 38 33.71 -11.45 13.78
N THR A 39 32.51 -12.05 13.87
CA THR A 39 31.80 -12.28 15.15
C THR A 39 31.94 -13.67 15.77
N ASP A 40 32.56 -14.64 15.09
CA ASP A 40 32.77 -16.01 15.64
C ASP A 40 34.04 -16.15 16.52
N GLU A 41 34.05 -17.07 17.48
CA GLU A 41 34.99 -17.06 18.62
C GLU A 41 36.41 -17.62 18.31
N ASP A 42 37.43 -16.97 18.90
CA ASP A 42 38.88 -17.28 19.00
C ASP A 42 39.91 -16.78 17.94
N GLU A 43 39.69 -16.88 16.62
CA GLU A 43 40.65 -16.35 15.60
C GLU A 43 40.46 -14.84 15.31
N ASN A 44 39.40 -14.25 15.85
CA ASN A 44 38.85 -12.97 15.39
C ASN A 44 39.37 -11.73 16.11
N GLU A 45 39.86 -11.84 17.35
CA GLU A 45 40.50 -10.72 18.03
C GLU A 45 41.74 -10.24 17.26
N LYS A 46 42.51 -11.19 16.69
CA LYS A 46 43.66 -10.88 15.83
C LYS A 46 43.23 -10.21 14.51
N LYS A 47 42.09 -10.59 13.93
CA LYS A 47 41.58 -9.95 12.70
C LYS A 47 41.08 -8.53 12.95
N ILE A 48 40.31 -8.32 14.02
CA ILE A 48 39.81 -6.99 14.39
C ILE A 48 40.98 -6.06 14.71
N VAL A 49 41.98 -6.53 15.48
CA VAL A 49 43.18 -5.73 15.79
C VAL A 49 43.99 -5.43 14.52
N ARG A 50 44.12 -6.38 13.58
CA ARG A 50 44.75 -6.14 12.27
C ARG A 50 43.99 -5.08 11.47
N LEU A 51 42.66 -5.18 11.36
CA LEU A 51 41.79 -4.22 10.70
C LEU A 51 41.95 -2.82 11.27
N ILE A 52 41.93 -2.70 12.60
CA ILE A 52 42.13 -1.42 13.29
C ILE A 52 43.51 -0.86 12.94
N LYS A 53 44.58 -1.66 13.08
CA LYS A 53 45.96 -1.22 12.80
C LYS A 53 46.11 -0.77 11.35
N GLN A 54 45.59 -1.55 10.41
CA GLN A 54 45.63 -1.24 8.98
C GLN A 54 44.80 0.01 8.64
N SER A 55 43.68 0.23 9.32
CA SER A 55 42.89 1.46 9.15
C SER A 55 43.64 2.72 9.59
N TYR A 56 44.48 2.62 10.63
CA TYR A 56 45.36 3.71 11.03
C TYR A 56 46.52 3.87 10.04
N GLU A 57 47.14 2.78 9.56
CA GLU A 57 48.25 2.85 8.62
C GLU A 57 47.84 3.45 7.26
N ASP A 58 46.70 3.02 6.71
CA ASP A 58 46.24 3.42 5.38
C ASP A 58 45.55 4.79 5.37
N TYR A 59 44.92 5.20 6.48
CA TYR A 59 43.98 6.33 6.50
C TYR A 59 44.19 7.32 7.66
N ASN A 60 45.35 7.37 8.30
CA ASN A 60 45.61 8.30 9.42
C ASN A 60 45.37 9.77 9.06
N ASP A 61 45.73 10.13 7.82
CA ASP A 61 45.71 11.49 7.26
C ASP A 61 44.29 12.05 7.09
N ILE A 62 43.26 11.21 7.24
CA ILE A 62 41.87 11.68 7.18
C ILE A 62 41.56 12.54 8.41
N ASN A 63 41.28 13.82 8.17
CA ASN A 63 40.90 14.77 9.20
C ASN A 63 39.39 14.74 9.48
N GLU A 64 39.02 15.09 10.72
CA GLU A 64 37.61 15.17 11.11
C GLU A 64 36.88 16.29 10.37
N GLU A 65 37.56 17.41 10.08
CA GLU A 65 37.04 18.50 9.26
C GLU A 65 36.69 18.04 7.84
N ASP A 66 37.52 17.20 7.21
CA ASP A 66 37.26 16.65 5.88
C ASP A 66 36.07 15.69 5.88
N ILE A 67 35.99 14.82 6.90
CA ILE A 67 34.83 13.93 7.08
C ILE A 67 33.55 14.76 7.21
N ASN A 68 33.56 15.80 8.04
CA ASN A 68 32.38 16.64 8.24
C ASN A 68 32.02 17.46 6.99
N ARG A 69 33.01 17.99 6.27
CA ARG A 69 32.82 18.68 4.99
C ARG A 69 32.17 17.76 3.95
N LEU A 70 32.64 16.52 3.80
CA LEU A 70 32.06 15.54 2.88
C LEU A 70 30.67 15.10 3.32
N ARG A 71 30.45 14.90 4.62
CA ARG A 71 29.12 14.61 5.17
C ARG A 71 28.14 15.72 4.84
N LEU A 72 28.49 16.99 5.11
CA LEU A 72 27.63 18.12 4.78
C LEU A 72 27.34 18.20 3.28
N LYS A 73 28.35 17.97 2.44
CA LYS A 73 28.23 18.00 0.97
C LYS A 73 27.32 16.90 0.42
N HIS A 74 27.43 15.68 0.93
CA HIS A 74 26.79 14.51 0.33
C HIS A 74 25.54 14.01 1.07
N ARG A 75 25.32 14.42 2.33
CA ARG A 75 24.21 13.94 3.15
C ARG A 75 22.85 14.13 2.49
N LEU A 76 22.58 15.31 1.93
CA LEU A 76 21.30 15.57 1.28
C LEU A 76 21.06 14.60 0.12
N LYS A 77 22.08 14.39 -0.73
CA LYS A 77 22.01 13.46 -1.87
C LYS A 77 21.77 12.03 -1.40
N VAL A 78 22.50 11.56 -0.39
CA VAL A 78 22.33 10.19 0.15
C VAL A 78 20.92 10.00 0.71
N VAL A 79 20.42 10.96 1.49
CA VAL A 79 19.06 10.91 2.05
C VAL A 79 18.01 10.91 0.95
N GLN A 80 18.16 11.74 -0.08
CA GLN A 80 17.25 11.78 -1.22
C GLN A 80 17.27 10.47 -2.00
N THR A 81 18.44 9.91 -2.29
CA THR A 81 18.56 8.62 -2.99
C THR A 81 17.95 7.48 -2.19
N MET A 82 18.14 7.45 -0.86
CA MET A 82 17.48 6.47 0.02
C MET A 82 15.95 6.64 0.00
N ALA A 83 15.46 7.88 0.09
CA ALA A 83 14.03 8.16 0.02
C ALA A 83 13.43 7.72 -1.32
N GLU A 84 14.11 8.00 -2.45
CA GLU A 84 13.66 7.59 -3.78
C GLU A 84 13.64 6.06 -3.93
N SER A 85 14.66 5.36 -3.42
CA SER A 85 14.70 3.90 -3.42
C SER A 85 13.53 3.29 -2.63
N ILE A 86 13.20 3.89 -1.48
CA ILE A 86 12.03 3.53 -0.67
C ILE A 86 10.72 3.76 -1.44
N LEU A 87 10.53 4.92 -2.07
CA LEU A 87 9.35 5.24 -2.88
C LEU A 87 9.21 4.27 -4.06
N GLN A 88 10.30 4.01 -4.79
CA GLN A 88 10.34 3.09 -5.93
C GLN A 88 9.99 1.66 -5.50
N SER A 89 10.52 1.20 -4.38
CA SER A 89 10.23 -0.12 -3.82
C SER A 89 8.77 -0.24 -3.43
N ALA A 90 8.21 0.76 -2.72
CA ALA A 90 6.79 0.79 -2.37
C ALA A 90 5.92 0.70 -3.62
N ALA A 91 6.17 1.56 -4.62
CA ALA A 91 5.38 1.59 -5.84
C ALA A 91 5.40 0.27 -6.61
N LYS A 92 6.59 -0.33 -6.80
CA LYS A 92 6.73 -1.63 -7.46
C LYS A 92 5.97 -2.75 -6.76
N ASN A 93 5.98 -2.77 -5.43
CA ASN A 93 5.37 -3.84 -4.65
C ASN A 93 3.84 -3.72 -4.54
N THR A 94 3.29 -2.52 -4.70
CA THR A 94 1.84 -2.28 -4.58
C THR A 94 1.08 -2.25 -5.91
N LEU A 95 1.77 -2.13 -7.06
CA LEU A 95 1.15 -2.10 -8.40
C LEU A 95 0.15 -3.25 -8.67
N LYS A 96 0.35 -4.43 -8.09
CA LYS A 96 -0.54 -5.59 -8.27
C LYS A 96 -1.90 -5.47 -7.54
N TYR A 97 -2.07 -4.46 -6.71
CA TYR A 97 -3.26 -4.25 -5.88
C TYR A 97 -4.07 -3.02 -6.26
N THR A 98 -3.68 -2.31 -7.33
CA THR A 98 -4.31 -1.06 -7.73
C THR A 98 -4.18 -0.80 -9.22
N SER A 99 -5.10 0.00 -9.75
CA SER A 99 -5.05 0.59 -11.08
C SER A 99 -4.28 1.91 -11.14
N PHE A 100 -3.76 2.42 -10.01
CA PHE A 100 -2.92 3.62 -9.97
C PHE A 100 -1.61 3.42 -10.74
N THR A 101 -1.16 4.49 -11.38
CA THR A 101 0.17 4.59 -11.99
C THR A 101 1.27 4.62 -10.92
N GLU A 102 2.51 4.34 -11.33
CA GLU A 102 3.65 4.40 -10.42
C GLU A 102 3.83 5.78 -9.77
N TYR A 103 3.56 6.86 -10.51
CA TYR A 103 3.62 8.23 -10.00
C TYR A 103 2.55 8.51 -8.94
N GLU A 104 1.30 8.12 -9.20
CA GLU A 104 0.21 8.29 -8.24
C GLU A 104 0.45 7.50 -6.95
N ILE A 105 1.01 6.29 -7.05
CA ILE A 105 1.37 5.49 -5.87
C ILE A 105 2.46 6.20 -5.05
N LYS A 106 3.47 6.79 -5.70
CA LYS A 106 4.53 7.54 -5.01
C LYS A 106 3.96 8.76 -4.28
N ASP A 107 3.05 9.51 -4.91
CA ASP A 107 2.39 10.66 -4.30
C ASP A 107 1.52 10.24 -3.09
N LEU A 108 0.73 9.18 -3.24
CA LEU A 108 -0.06 8.61 -2.15
C LEU A 108 0.83 8.10 -1.01
N PHE A 109 1.97 7.49 -1.33
CA PHE A 109 2.92 7.03 -0.33
C PHE A 109 3.59 8.18 0.43
N TYR A 110 3.86 9.30 -0.24
CA TYR A 110 4.39 10.49 0.40
C TYR A 110 3.41 11.02 1.46
N VAL A 111 2.14 11.17 1.10
CA VAL A 111 1.09 11.63 2.01
C VAL A 111 0.84 10.62 3.14
N PHE A 112 0.82 9.32 2.83
CA PHE A 112 0.68 8.26 3.83
C PHE A 112 1.82 8.27 4.86
N LYS A 113 3.06 8.43 4.37
CA LYS A 113 4.25 8.49 5.23
C LYS A 113 4.20 9.71 6.14
N ASP A 114 3.81 10.87 5.62
CA ASP A 114 3.72 12.11 6.39
C ASP A 114 2.64 12.03 7.48
N ALA A 115 1.53 11.33 7.20
CA ALA A 115 0.49 11.05 8.17
C ALA A 115 0.86 9.96 9.19
N SER A 116 1.83 9.09 8.90
CA SER A 116 2.23 8.03 9.82
C SER A 116 2.90 8.59 11.07
N ARG A 117 2.60 8.02 12.25
CA ARG A 117 3.21 8.46 13.52
C ARG A 117 4.66 7.99 13.72
N ILE A 118 5.23 7.30 12.73
CA ILE A 118 6.59 6.77 12.83
C ILE A 118 7.56 7.93 12.76
N SER A 119 8.09 8.30 13.93
CA SER A 119 9.25 9.17 13.99
C SER A 119 10.42 8.45 13.33
N LEU A 120 11.15 9.13 12.46
CA LEU A 120 12.43 8.66 11.85
C LEU A 120 13.49 8.23 12.90
N THR A 121 13.19 8.37 14.20
CA THR A 121 14.02 7.97 15.34
C THR A 121 13.74 6.57 15.87
N GLU A 122 12.57 5.99 15.59
CA GLU A 122 12.29 4.60 15.97
C GLU A 122 12.93 3.66 14.97
N ALA A 123 13.61 2.62 15.48
CA ALA A 123 14.42 1.70 14.68
C ALA A 123 13.56 1.01 13.61
N ILE A 124 13.55 1.57 12.40
CA ILE A 124 13.07 0.89 11.19
C ILE A 124 13.90 -0.38 11.09
N ASP A 125 13.25 -1.54 11.26
CA ASP A 125 13.89 -2.83 11.04
C ASP A 125 14.48 -2.83 9.61
N PRO A 126 15.81 -2.86 9.44
CA PRO A 126 16.44 -2.78 8.13
C PRO A 126 16.03 -3.91 7.19
N ARG A 127 15.41 -4.97 7.73
CA ARG A 127 14.92 -6.14 6.99
C ARG A 127 13.50 -5.95 6.44
N LYS A 128 12.73 -5.00 6.96
CA LYS A 128 11.36 -4.73 6.51
C LYS A 128 11.36 -3.69 5.41
N LEU A 129 10.54 -3.92 4.39
CA LEU A 129 10.36 -2.92 3.35
C LEU A 129 9.63 -1.71 3.93
N ALA A 130 9.94 -0.52 3.43
CA ALA A 130 9.38 0.72 3.99
C ALA A 130 7.84 0.76 3.97
N TYR A 131 7.21 0.20 2.94
CA TYR A 131 5.74 0.09 2.86
C TYR A 131 5.14 -0.85 3.94
N GLU A 132 5.96 -1.75 4.51
CA GLU A 132 5.61 -2.63 5.62
C GLU A 132 5.91 -1.99 6.97
N THR A 133 6.72 -0.94 7.00
CA THR A 133 7.09 -0.22 8.22
C THR A 133 6.03 0.83 8.54
N TYR A 134 5.68 1.69 7.58
CA TYR A 134 4.73 2.77 7.82
C TYR A 134 3.32 2.25 8.10
N ARG A 135 2.70 2.83 9.13
CA ARG A 135 1.37 2.49 9.62
C ARG A 135 0.61 3.76 9.97
N VAL A 136 -0.67 3.76 9.66
CA VAL A 136 -1.58 4.87 9.91
C VAL A 136 -2.67 4.39 10.87
N GLY A 137 -2.79 5.07 12.01
CA GLY A 137 -3.84 4.84 12.99
C GLY A 137 -5.16 5.49 12.60
N ARG A 138 -6.21 5.22 13.38
CA ARG A 138 -7.56 5.71 13.09
C ARG A 138 -7.65 7.24 13.04
N SER A 139 -6.96 7.95 13.93
CA SER A 139 -6.96 9.42 13.97
C SER A 139 -6.36 10.04 12.70
N GLU A 140 -5.21 9.52 12.28
CA GLU A 140 -4.45 9.95 11.11
C GLU A 140 -5.23 9.65 9.83
N TYR A 141 -5.84 8.46 9.78
CA TYR A 141 -6.70 8.05 8.68
C TYR A 141 -7.88 9.01 8.46
N LEU A 142 -8.55 9.45 9.52
CA LEU A 142 -9.67 10.40 9.39
C LEU A 142 -9.22 11.75 8.82
N VAL A 143 -8.03 12.20 9.20
CA VAL A 143 -7.42 13.40 8.59
C VAL A 143 -7.17 13.18 7.10
N LEU A 144 -6.63 12.02 6.71
CA LEU A 144 -6.42 11.67 5.30
C LEU A 144 -7.73 11.63 4.51
N CYS A 145 -8.79 11.04 5.07
CA CYS A 145 -10.09 10.99 4.42
C CYS A 145 -10.66 12.39 4.14
N LYS A 146 -10.50 13.33 5.08
CA LYS A 146 -10.95 14.70 4.90
C LYS A 146 -10.34 15.38 3.67
N TYR A 147 -9.10 15.05 3.31
CA TYR A 147 -8.39 15.68 2.19
C TYR A 147 -8.43 14.86 0.89
N LEU A 148 -8.48 13.54 0.99
CA LEU A 148 -8.31 12.63 -0.16
C LEU A 148 -9.59 11.91 -0.56
N SER A 149 -10.55 11.72 0.36
CA SER A 149 -11.71 10.88 0.08
C SER A 149 -12.83 11.70 -0.54
N PRO A 150 -13.37 11.27 -1.70
CA PRO A 150 -14.56 11.89 -2.28
C PRO A 150 -15.84 11.58 -1.48
N TRP A 151 -15.77 10.69 -0.48
CA TRP A 151 -16.93 10.25 0.33
C TRP A 151 -16.91 10.81 1.75
N PHE A 152 -15.94 11.66 2.08
CA PHE A 152 -15.93 12.39 3.35
C PHE A 152 -16.89 13.58 3.28
N ILE A 153 -18.16 13.29 3.00
CA ILE A 153 -19.22 14.27 2.74
C ILE A 153 -20.52 13.80 3.44
N GLY A 154 -21.40 14.74 3.81
CA GLY A 154 -22.67 14.46 4.50
C GLY A 154 -22.67 14.89 5.97
N GLU A 155 -23.68 14.45 6.72
CA GLU A 155 -23.86 14.79 8.14
C GLU A 155 -22.91 14.01 9.06
N HIS A 156 -22.63 12.75 8.72
CA HIS A 156 -21.79 11.84 9.53
C HIS A 156 -20.67 11.13 8.73
N PRO A 157 -19.81 11.86 7.98
CA PRO A 157 -18.77 11.26 7.14
C PRO A 157 -17.73 10.47 7.94
N GLU A 158 -17.50 10.84 9.22
CA GLU A 158 -16.58 10.14 10.10
C GLU A 158 -17.01 8.72 10.41
N ASP A 159 -18.31 8.44 10.50
CA ASP A 159 -18.79 7.12 10.90
C ASP A 159 -18.59 6.10 9.78
N LEU A 160 -18.84 6.51 8.52
CA LEU A 160 -18.48 5.71 7.35
C LEU A 160 -16.96 5.51 7.29
N ALA A 161 -16.17 6.58 7.45
CA ALA A 161 -14.72 6.48 7.43
C ALA A 161 -14.20 5.51 8.51
N LYS A 162 -14.71 5.57 9.75
CA LYS A 162 -14.35 4.63 10.83
C LYS A 162 -14.69 3.18 10.44
N ARG A 163 -15.88 2.93 9.90
CA ARG A 163 -16.27 1.58 9.45
C ARG A 163 -15.38 1.06 8.33
N LEU A 164 -15.00 1.91 7.38
CA LEU A 164 -14.07 1.58 6.29
C LEU A 164 -12.66 1.30 6.81
N PHE A 165 -12.18 2.07 7.78
CA PHE A 165 -10.93 1.78 8.47
C PHE A 165 -10.96 0.38 9.09
N ASP A 166 -12.06 0.03 9.75
CA ASP A 166 -12.22 -1.27 10.43
C ASP A 166 -12.21 -2.45 9.45
N VAL A 167 -12.75 -2.28 8.24
CA VAL A 167 -12.65 -3.31 7.18
C VAL A 167 -11.19 -3.72 6.93
N TYR A 168 -10.27 -2.76 6.94
CA TYR A 168 -8.87 -3.00 6.57
C TYR A 168 -7.96 -3.23 7.78
N SER A 169 -8.24 -2.61 8.92
CA SER A 169 -7.47 -2.81 10.16
C SER A 169 -7.68 -4.22 10.74
N ILE A 170 -8.92 -4.71 10.72
CA ILE A 170 -9.29 -6.06 11.18
C ILE A 170 -8.59 -7.14 10.34
N SER A 171 -8.43 -6.91 9.03
CA SER A 171 -7.76 -7.86 8.13
C SER A 171 -6.31 -8.16 8.53
N THR A 172 -5.69 -7.25 9.29
CA THR A 172 -4.28 -7.34 9.72
C THR A 172 -4.15 -7.63 11.22
N ASN A 173 -5.28 -7.78 11.94
CA ASN A 173 -5.34 -7.89 13.40
C ASN A 173 -4.56 -6.78 14.13
N SER A 174 -4.51 -5.58 13.51
CA SER A 174 -3.83 -4.40 14.02
C SER A 174 -4.81 -3.25 14.13
N ASN A 175 -4.64 -2.36 15.11
CA ASN A 175 -5.41 -1.11 15.21
C ASN A 175 -4.91 -0.02 14.24
N GLU A 176 -4.18 -0.44 13.20
CA GLU A 176 -3.47 0.39 12.24
C GLU A 176 -3.54 -0.24 10.86
N ILE A 177 -3.43 0.57 9.82
CA ILE A 177 -3.46 0.16 8.42
C ILE A 177 -2.07 0.35 7.80
N ASP A 178 -1.64 -0.63 7.01
CA ASP A 178 -0.41 -0.57 6.21
C ASP A 178 -0.61 0.09 4.85
N PHE A 179 0.49 0.38 4.16
CA PHE A 179 0.37 1.07 2.88
C PHE A 179 -0.33 0.23 1.80
N ILE A 180 -0.23 -1.11 1.85
CA ILE A 180 -0.91 -1.99 0.89
C ILE A 180 -2.43 -1.86 1.05
N ASN A 181 -2.92 -1.99 2.28
CA ASN A 181 -4.34 -1.90 2.60
C ASN A 181 -4.88 -0.48 2.41
N PHE A 182 -4.06 0.53 2.68
CA PHE A 182 -4.36 1.91 2.29
C PHE A 182 -4.56 2.03 0.77
N ILE A 183 -3.60 1.59 -0.04
CA ILE A 183 -3.71 1.68 -1.51
C ILE A 183 -4.92 0.91 -2.05
N ARG A 184 -5.20 -0.28 -1.50
CA ARG A 184 -6.39 -1.07 -1.87
C ARG A 184 -7.69 -0.32 -1.60
N LEU A 185 -7.81 0.28 -0.40
CA LEU A 185 -9.00 1.06 -0.07
C LEU A 185 -9.14 2.26 -0.99
N TRP A 186 -8.08 3.05 -1.19
CA TRP A 186 -8.11 4.21 -2.06
C TRP A 186 -8.37 3.86 -3.53
N ASN A 187 -7.90 2.70 -3.99
CA ASN A 187 -8.22 2.20 -5.31
C ASN A 187 -9.73 1.97 -5.49
N ILE A 188 -10.39 1.35 -4.50
CA ILE A 188 -11.85 1.16 -4.55
C ILE A 188 -12.58 2.50 -4.50
N LEU A 189 -12.14 3.43 -3.65
CA LEU A 189 -12.77 4.74 -3.50
C LEU A 189 -12.70 5.56 -4.80
N LEU A 190 -11.55 5.55 -5.48
CA LEU A 190 -11.28 6.45 -6.61
C LEU A 190 -11.52 5.80 -7.99
N ASN A 191 -11.05 4.57 -8.19
CA ASN A 191 -10.95 3.99 -9.54
C ASN A 191 -11.96 2.88 -9.84
N GLU A 192 -12.42 2.14 -8.84
CA GLU A 192 -13.29 0.98 -9.09
C GLU A 192 -14.72 1.37 -9.45
N ASP A 193 -15.42 0.44 -10.09
CA ASP A 193 -16.81 0.61 -10.51
C ASP A 193 -17.78 0.68 -9.32
N PHE A 194 -18.96 1.22 -9.59
CA PHE A 194 -20.02 1.41 -8.61
C PHE A 194 -20.36 0.13 -7.81
N ASN A 195 -20.28 -1.04 -8.44
CA ASN A 195 -20.55 -2.32 -7.77
C ASN A 195 -19.55 -2.64 -6.66
N ASP A 196 -18.26 -2.43 -6.88
CA ASP A 196 -17.24 -2.73 -5.87
C ASP A 196 -17.24 -1.67 -4.75
N LYS A 197 -17.57 -0.43 -5.09
CA LYS A 197 -17.88 0.64 -4.13
C LYS A 197 -19.07 0.27 -3.23
N LEU A 198 -20.17 -0.20 -3.80
CA LEU A 198 -21.34 -0.67 -3.04
C LEU A 198 -21.00 -1.88 -2.17
N ARG A 199 -20.23 -2.84 -2.68
CA ARG A 199 -19.79 -4.02 -1.90
C ARG A 199 -18.97 -3.62 -0.69
N LEU A 200 -18.04 -2.68 -0.86
CA LEU A 200 -17.22 -2.16 0.22
C LEU A 200 -18.11 -1.52 1.31
N ILE A 201 -19.05 -0.64 0.92
CA ILE A 201 -19.98 -0.02 1.85
C ILE A 201 -20.83 -1.09 2.53
N PHE A 202 -21.36 -2.07 1.79
CA PHE A 202 -22.13 -3.19 2.34
C PHE A 202 -21.34 -3.96 3.41
N ILE A 203 -20.11 -4.36 3.10
CA ILE A 203 -19.22 -5.08 4.02
C ILE A 203 -18.89 -4.25 5.26
N ALA A 204 -18.72 -2.94 5.11
CA ALA A 204 -18.43 -2.03 6.22
C ALA A 204 -19.58 -1.94 7.24
N HIS A 205 -20.83 -2.24 6.83
CA HIS A 205 -22.02 -2.21 7.68
C HIS A 205 -22.36 -3.53 8.35
N ILE A 206 -21.64 -4.61 8.03
CA ILE A 206 -21.83 -5.91 8.68
C ILE A 206 -21.09 -5.91 10.01
N GLU A 207 -21.74 -6.39 11.07
CA GLU A 207 -21.13 -6.49 12.40
C GLU A 207 -19.85 -7.34 12.38
N GLU A 208 -18.90 -6.98 13.25
CA GLU A 208 -17.62 -7.65 13.37
C GLU A 208 -17.79 -9.15 13.70
N GLY A 209 -17.02 -9.99 13.01
CA GLY A 209 -17.02 -11.44 13.21
C GLY A 209 -16.79 -12.23 11.93
N LYS A 210 -16.80 -13.57 12.06
CA LYS A 210 -16.40 -14.52 11.00
C LYS A 210 -17.07 -14.30 9.64
N ARG A 211 -18.30 -13.76 9.62
CA ARG A 211 -19.04 -13.44 8.39
C ARG A 211 -18.39 -12.30 7.62
N ARG A 212 -17.98 -11.24 8.33
CA ARG A 212 -17.30 -10.07 7.79
C ARG A 212 -15.91 -10.45 7.30
N ASP A 213 -15.15 -11.23 8.09
CA ASP A 213 -13.77 -11.62 7.75
C ASP A 213 -13.68 -12.42 6.43
N LYS A 214 -14.65 -13.31 6.19
CA LYS A 214 -14.75 -14.07 4.93
C LYS A 214 -15.03 -13.13 3.74
N ALA A 215 -15.94 -12.19 3.90
CA ALA A 215 -16.29 -11.22 2.86
C ALA A 215 -15.11 -10.27 2.54
N ILE A 216 -14.40 -9.83 3.58
CA ILE A 216 -13.18 -9.03 3.47
C ILE A 216 -12.10 -9.80 2.70
N SER A 217 -11.90 -11.08 3.00
CA SER A 217 -10.89 -11.90 2.33
C SER A 217 -11.13 -11.98 0.81
N THR A 218 -12.39 -12.13 0.39
CA THR A 218 -12.79 -12.10 -1.02
C THR A 218 -12.59 -10.71 -1.65
N LEU A 219 -12.84 -9.64 -0.92
CA LEU A 219 -12.65 -8.26 -1.39
C LEU A 219 -11.17 -7.87 -1.52
N LEU A 220 -10.29 -8.47 -0.71
CA LEU A 220 -8.84 -8.20 -0.68
C LEU A 220 -8.02 -9.09 -1.64
N GLU A 221 -8.66 -9.94 -2.44
CA GLU A 221 -7.95 -10.75 -3.44
C GLU A 221 -7.23 -9.84 -4.47
N PRO A 222 -6.01 -10.18 -4.91
CA PRO A 222 -5.27 -9.37 -5.88
C PRO A 222 -6.03 -9.24 -7.21
N ILE A 223 -5.97 -8.06 -7.84
CA ILE A 223 -6.60 -7.79 -9.16
C ILE A 223 -6.14 -8.82 -10.21
N THR A 224 -4.92 -9.35 -10.08
CA THR A 224 -4.33 -10.37 -10.97
C THR A 224 -4.98 -11.75 -10.90
N MET A 225 -5.89 -12.00 -9.96
CA MET A 225 -6.60 -13.30 -9.84
C MET A 225 -7.82 -13.38 -10.78
N TYR A 226 -8.22 -12.26 -11.39
CA TYR A 226 -9.12 -12.26 -12.54
C TYR A 226 -8.28 -12.24 -13.82
N PRO A 227 -8.58 -13.10 -14.83
CA PRO A 227 -7.82 -13.11 -16.06
C PRO A 227 -8.09 -11.82 -16.83
N VAL A 228 -7.30 -10.78 -16.57
CA VAL A 228 -7.15 -9.64 -17.47
C VAL A 228 -6.47 -10.21 -18.70
N SER A 229 -7.28 -10.50 -19.70
CA SER A 229 -6.81 -10.86 -21.03
C SER A 229 -6.00 -9.68 -21.54
N LYS A 230 -4.68 -9.76 -21.43
CA LYS A 230 -3.78 -8.85 -22.13
C LYS A 230 -4.09 -9.01 -23.62
N THR A 231 -4.83 -8.07 -24.20
CA THR A 231 -4.82 -7.86 -25.65
C THR A 231 -3.40 -7.51 -26.03
N SER A 232 -2.68 -8.55 -26.44
CA SER A 232 -1.35 -8.45 -27.00
C SER A 232 -1.56 -8.18 -28.48
N ASP A 233 -1.27 -6.97 -28.92
CA ASP A 233 -1.19 -6.61 -30.33
C ASP A 233 -0.17 -7.50 -31.06
N ASN A 234 -0.63 -8.27 -32.04
CA ASN A 234 -0.23 -8.14 -33.44
C ASN A 234 -0.57 -9.41 -34.24
N LYS A 235 -1.45 -9.26 -35.24
CA LYS A 235 -1.13 -9.53 -36.65
C LYS A 235 -2.26 -9.02 -37.56
N GLN A 236 -1.86 -8.19 -38.51
CA GLN A 236 -2.65 -7.78 -39.68
C GLN A 236 -3.25 -8.99 -40.39
N THR A 237 -4.54 -8.93 -40.74
CA THR A 237 -5.02 -9.17 -42.11
C THR A 237 -6.49 -8.77 -42.24
N GLU A 238 -6.83 -8.36 -43.45
CA GLU A 238 -8.05 -7.74 -43.94
C GLU A 238 -9.34 -8.52 -43.67
N ALA A 239 -10.43 -7.79 -43.46
CA ALA A 239 -11.70 -7.89 -44.21
C ALA A 239 -12.92 -7.60 -43.32
N ALA A 240 -13.83 -6.82 -43.90
CA ALA A 240 -15.04 -6.29 -43.30
C ALA A 240 -16.05 -7.36 -42.86
N ALA A 241 -16.95 -6.91 -41.96
CA ALA A 241 -18.18 -7.53 -41.47
C ALA A 241 -18.05 -8.35 -40.17
N SER A 242 -18.43 -7.73 -39.04
CA SER A 242 -19.23 -8.27 -37.91
C SER A 242 -19.01 -7.42 -36.64
N THR A 243 -19.74 -6.31 -36.48
CA THR A 243 -19.58 -5.38 -35.33
C THR A 243 -20.66 -5.57 -34.25
N GLU A 244 -21.54 -6.57 -34.33
CA GLU A 244 -22.65 -6.71 -33.36
C GLU A 244 -22.54 -7.89 -32.37
N GLN A 245 -21.56 -8.80 -32.48
CA GLN A 245 -21.48 -10.00 -31.62
C GLN A 245 -20.40 -9.97 -30.52
N ALA A 246 -19.50 -8.97 -30.54
CA ALA A 246 -18.43 -8.86 -29.55
C ALA A 246 -18.87 -8.17 -28.25
N SER A 247 -19.82 -7.23 -28.30
CA SER A 247 -20.37 -6.51 -27.14
C SER A 247 -21.16 -7.42 -26.20
N THR A 248 -22.03 -8.28 -26.75
CA THR A 248 -22.92 -9.16 -25.97
C THR A 248 -22.17 -10.27 -25.21
N SER A 249 -21.00 -10.67 -25.70
CA SER A 249 -20.18 -11.75 -25.12
C SER A 249 -19.32 -11.29 -23.92
N VAL A 250 -19.07 -9.97 -23.81
CA VAL A 250 -18.34 -9.37 -22.68
C VAL A 250 -19.33 -9.04 -21.56
N GLU A 251 -20.47 -8.44 -21.88
CA GLU A 251 -21.55 -8.12 -20.92
C GLU A 251 -22.05 -9.37 -20.19
N SER A 252 -22.26 -10.49 -20.89
CA SER A 252 -22.71 -11.75 -20.29
C SER A 252 -21.72 -12.36 -19.29
N LYS A 253 -20.41 -12.20 -19.51
CA LYS A 253 -19.37 -12.68 -18.58
C LYS A 253 -19.18 -11.75 -17.38
N GLU A 254 -19.33 -10.44 -17.59
CA GLU A 254 -19.30 -9.45 -16.52
C GLU A 254 -20.50 -9.62 -15.58
N GLU A 255 -21.70 -9.83 -16.12
CA GLU A 255 -22.90 -10.14 -15.32
C GLU A 255 -22.77 -11.43 -14.51
N GLU A 256 -22.16 -12.47 -15.08
CA GLU A 256 -21.95 -13.75 -14.40
C GLU A 256 -20.91 -13.62 -13.26
N ASN A 257 -19.82 -12.88 -13.52
CA ASN A 257 -18.81 -12.58 -12.49
C ASN A 257 -19.38 -11.67 -11.38
N LEU A 258 -20.22 -10.69 -11.74
CA LEU A 258 -20.95 -9.86 -10.78
C LEU A 258 -21.88 -10.72 -9.91
N LYS A 259 -22.65 -11.65 -10.51
CA LYS A 259 -23.49 -12.59 -9.77
C LYS A 259 -22.71 -13.46 -8.79
N ILE A 260 -21.56 -13.98 -9.21
CA ILE A 260 -20.68 -14.77 -8.35
C ILE A 260 -20.20 -13.91 -7.18
N LYS A 261 -19.64 -12.74 -7.44
CA LYS A 261 -19.16 -11.82 -6.39
C LYS A 261 -20.28 -11.33 -5.46
N LEU A 262 -21.51 -11.12 -5.95
CA LEU A 262 -22.68 -10.78 -5.13
C LEU A 262 -23.17 -11.97 -4.28
N SER A 263 -23.08 -13.20 -4.80
CA SER A 263 -23.44 -14.41 -4.05
C SER A 263 -22.52 -14.73 -2.87
N LEU A 264 -21.34 -14.11 -2.84
CA LEU A 264 -20.35 -14.24 -1.77
C LEU A 264 -20.56 -13.24 -0.63
N LEU A 265 -21.49 -12.29 -0.78
CA LEU A 265 -21.80 -11.32 0.27
C LEU A 265 -22.60 -12.00 1.40
N PRO A 266 -22.24 -11.75 2.67
CA PRO A 266 -22.94 -12.35 3.79
C PRO A 266 -24.30 -11.67 4.01
N LEU A 267 -25.23 -12.40 4.64
CA LEU A 267 -26.56 -11.90 4.94
C LEU A 267 -26.52 -10.78 5.98
N MET A 268 -27.21 -9.68 5.66
CA MET A 268 -27.36 -8.50 6.49
C MET A 268 -28.62 -8.59 7.35
N ASN A 269 -28.52 -8.23 8.62
CA ASN A 269 -29.67 -8.12 9.52
C ASN A 269 -30.41 -6.78 9.35
N GLN A 270 -31.59 -6.66 9.95
CA GLN A 270 -32.43 -5.46 9.81
C GLN A 270 -31.74 -4.17 10.29
N THR A 271 -31.01 -4.23 11.41
CA THR A 271 -30.31 -3.07 11.99
C THR A 271 -29.15 -2.62 11.10
N GLU A 272 -28.36 -3.57 10.60
CA GLU A 272 -27.28 -3.34 9.64
C GLU A 272 -27.81 -2.71 8.35
N PHE A 273 -28.95 -3.21 7.83
CA PHE A 273 -29.60 -2.67 6.65
C PHE A 273 -30.10 -1.24 6.84
N ILE A 274 -30.70 -0.94 7.99
CA ILE A 274 -31.11 0.43 8.33
C ILE A 274 -29.90 1.37 8.36
N HIS A 275 -28.78 0.96 8.96
CA HIS A 275 -27.56 1.78 8.97
C HIS A 275 -26.96 1.96 7.58
N LEU A 276 -26.96 0.92 6.75
CA LEU A 276 -26.54 1.02 5.35
C LEU A 276 -27.39 2.05 4.58
N CYS A 277 -28.71 1.99 4.72
CA CYS A 277 -29.61 2.94 4.07
C CYS A 277 -29.37 4.38 4.53
N LYS A 278 -29.11 4.60 5.84
CA LYS A 278 -28.75 5.94 6.35
C LYS A 278 -27.47 6.46 5.74
N THR A 279 -26.42 5.64 5.69
CA THR A 279 -25.15 6.03 5.07
C THR A 279 -25.31 6.33 3.58
N MET A 280 -26.08 5.52 2.85
CA MET A 280 -26.39 5.78 1.44
C MET A 280 -27.15 7.09 1.26
N TYR A 281 -28.11 7.38 2.15
CA TYR A 281 -28.83 8.64 2.17
C TYR A 281 -27.85 9.81 2.36
N ASP A 282 -27.02 9.77 3.41
CA ASP A 282 -26.04 10.82 3.75
C ASP A 282 -25.09 11.13 2.58
N LEU A 283 -24.57 10.09 1.92
CA LEU A 283 -23.70 10.20 0.75
C LEU A 283 -24.37 10.91 -0.44
N MET A 284 -25.69 10.72 -0.61
CA MET A 284 -26.45 11.33 -1.70
C MET A 284 -26.95 12.74 -1.35
N THR A 285 -27.29 13.00 -0.09
CA THR A 285 -27.78 14.32 0.36
C THR A 285 -26.78 15.45 0.15
N SER A 286 -25.48 15.16 0.10
CA SER A 286 -24.49 16.20 -0.14
C SER A 286 -24.13 16.42 -1.62
N ALA A 287 -24.70 15.63 -2.54
CA ALA A 287 -24.36 15.69 -3.96
C ALA A 287 -25.39 16.44 -4.83
N ALA A 288 -26.67 16.54 -4.42
CA ALA A 288 -27.69 17.29 -5.16
C ALA A 288 -28.95 17.57 -4.32
N ASP A 289 -29.53 18.77 -4.48
CA ASP A 289 -30.93 19.09 -4.13
C ASP A 289 -31.90 18.40 -5.11
N ASP A 290 -31.84 17.07 -5.26
CA ASP A 290 -32.70 16.33 -6.17
C ASP A 290 -33.78 15.54 -5.40
N GLU A 291 -34.89 16.22 -5.09
CA GLU A 291 -36.06 15.66 -4.39
C GLU A 291 -36.57 14.33 -4.98
N ASN A 292 -36.43 14.14 -6.29
CA ASN A 292 -36.87 12.92 -6.97
C ASN A 292 -35.98 11.71 -6.66
N LEU A 293 -34.66 11.94 -6.51
CA LEU A 293 -33.71 10.90 -6.12
C LEU A 293 -34.00 10.42 -4.69
N PHE A 294 -34.27 11.36 -3.77
CA PHE A 294 -34.62 11.04 -2.39
C PHE A 294 -35.93 10.27 -2.28
N HIS A 295 -36.97 10.71 -2.98
CA HIS A 295 -38.25 9.99 -3.03
C HIS A 295 -38.08 8.55 -3.55
N SER A 296 -37.25 8.38 -4.58
CA SER A 296 -36.96 7.06 -5.16
C SER A 296 -36.20 6.14 -4.20
N LEU A 297 -35.21 6.67 -3.47
CA LEU A 297 -34.50 5.91 -2.44
C LEU A 297 -35.46 5.52 -1.29
N THR A 298 -36.20 6.47 -0.72
CA THR A 298 -37.12 6.21 0.39
C THR A 298 -38.16 5.17 0.00
N THR A 299 -38.71 5.27 -1.22
CA THR A 299 -39.67 4.30 -1.74
C THR A 299 -39.03 2.92 -1.89
N SER A 300 -37.83 2.84 -2.46
CA SER A 300 -37.12 1.57 -2.66
C SER A 300 -36.73 0.91 -1.34
N SER A 301 -36.18 1.66 -0.38
CA SER A 301 -35.87 1.17 0.97
C SER A 301 -37.13 0.69 1.70
N THR A 302 -38.24 1.40 1.57
CA THR A 302 -39.53 1.02 2.19
C THR A 302 -40.09 -0.26 1.57
N ILE A 303 -40.01 -0.40 0.25
CA ILE A 303 -40.44 -1.61 -0.45
C ILE A 303 -39.56 -2.79 -0.03
N LEU A 304 -38.23 -2.64 -0.08
CA LEU A 304 -37.29 -3.68 0.32
C LEU A 304 -37.52 -4.14 1.76
N PHE A 305 -37.77 -3.20 2.68
CA PHE A 305 -38.09 -3.50 4.07
C PHE A 305 -39.41 -4.27 4.22
N LYS A 306 -40.43 -3.95 3.42
CA LYS A 306 -41.72 -4.66 3.40
C LYS A 306 -41.65 -6.04 2.74
N THR A 307 -40.74 -6.25 1.81
CA THR A 307 -40.54 -7.54 1.13
C THR A 307 -39.54 -8.46 1.85
N GLY A 308 -38.77 -7.93 2.81
CA GLY A 308 -37.78 -8.67 3.59
C GLY A 308 -38.31 -9.31 4.89
N THR A 309 -39.61 -9.25 5.14
CA THR A 309 -40.34 -10.01 6.19
C THR A 309 -41.05 -11.20 5.57
#